data_AF-V5HRT9-F1
#
_entry.id   AF-V5HRT9-F1
#
_cell.length_a   1.000
_cell.length_b   1.000
_cell.length_c   1.000
_cell.angle_alpha   90.00
_cell.angle_beta   90.00
_cell.angle_gamma   90.00
#
_symmetry.space_group_name_H-M   'P 1'
#
loop_
_entity.id
_entity.type
_entity.pdbx_description
1 polymer ?
#
loop_
_entity_poly.entity_id
_entity_poly.type
_entity_poly.pdbx_seq_one_letter_code
_entity_poly.pdbx_strand_id
1 'polypeptide(L)'
;MDISLRRDFYKRRRCRLLVLLALLGYAVVFEWLIYLVHPLWNWPRLPAHNEVSVRLLLVADPQLLGRENTAPGPLGYIVRWDADRFIRKTHELAHYYFKPDVTIFLGDIFDEGEIANDRDFWSYVQRFLSVFSSVRFHQSVIVPGDNDIGGEVTAPLEKRIRRFNSYFRNDSITTYGGIDFIKVNYLTKSYAYRSHVRQLGRNLRVVLSHMALSSTYGLYGKEVSLKHPFACI
;
A
#
# COMPACT_ATOMS: atom_id res chain seq x y z
N MET A 1 50.34 -36.93 -7.93
CA MET A 1 49.13 -36.06 -7.97
C MET A 1 49.62 -34.62 -8.00
N ASP A 2 49.41 -33.95 -9.13
CA ASP A 2 50.16 -32.77 -9.59
C ASP A 2 49.91 -31.49 -8.75
N ILE A 3 50.96 -30.73 -8.46
CA ILE A 3 50.95 -29.48 -7.67
C ILE A 3 50.07 -28.42 -8.36
N SER A 4 50.02 -28.45 -9.69
CA SER A 4 49.15 -27.60 -10.52
C SER A 4 47.66 -27.79 -10.19
N LEU A 5 47.19 -29.05 -10.14
CA LEU A 5 45.82 -29.42 -9.80
C LEU A 5 45.45 -28.99 -8.38
N ARG A 6 46.41 -29.11 -7.44
CA ARG A 6 46.20 -28.66 -6.05
C ARG A 6 46.06 -27.14 -5.98
N ARG A 7 46.88 -26.38 -6.70
CA ARG A 7 46.83 -24.90 -6.76
C ARG A 7 45.52 -24.41 -7.38
N ASP A 8 45.06 -25.05 -8.45
CA ASP A 8 43.81 -24.70 -9.12
C ASP A 8 42.58 -25.04 -8.26
N PHE A 9 42.62 -26.13 -7.50
CA PHE A 9 41.59 -26.46 -6.52
C PHE A 9 41.48 -25.39 -5.41
N TYR A 10 42.61 -24.99 -4.82
CA TYR A 10 42.63 -23.93 -3.80
C TYR A 10 42.18 -22.57 -4.37
N LYS A 11 42.58 -22.22 -5.60
CA LYS A 11 42.16 -20.98 -6.27
C LYS A 11 40.65 -20.98 -6.53
N ARG A 12 40.07 -22.08 -7.06
CA ARG A 12 38.62 -22.21 -7.26
C ARG A 12 37.85 -22.14 -5.94
N ARG A 13 38.34 -22.78 -4.87
CA ARG A 13 37.73 -22.71 -3.54
C ARG A 13 37.76 -21.28 -2.97
N ARG A 14 38.87 -20.57 -3.13
CA ARG A 14 39.00 -19.15 -2.73
C ARG A 14 38.06 -18.26 -3.53
N CYS A 15 37.98 -18.43 -4.85
CA CYS A 15 37.03 -17.66 -5.68
C CYS A 15 35.57 -17.91 -5.26
N ARG A 16 35.18 -19.17 -5.04
CA ARG A 16 33.83 -19.51 -4.55
C ARG A 16 33.54 -18.86 -3.20
N LEU A 17 34.50 -18.91 -2.27
CA LEU A 17 34.35 -18.27 -0.96
C LEU A 17 34.18 -16.75 -1.09
N LEU A 18 34.99 -16.09 -1.92
CA LEU A 18 34.87 -14.65 -2.15
C LEU A 18 33.52 -14.27 -2.76
N VAL A 19 33.01 -15.06 -3.71
CA VAL A 19 31.67 -14.86 -4.28
C VAL A 19 30.59 -15.02 -3.22
N LEU A 20 30.66 -16.06 -2.38
CA LEU A 20 29.69 -16.26 -1.30
C LEU A 20 29.72 -15.13 -0.27
N LEU A 21 30.91 -14.65 0.11
CA LEU A 21 31.08 -13.51 1.00
C LEU A 21 30.54 -12.22 0.37
N ALA A 22 30.73 -12.03 -0.93
CA ALA A 22 30.18 -10.88 -1.64
C ALA A 22 28.64 -10.92 -1.69
N LEU A 23 28.04 -12.08 -1.97
CA LEU A 23 26.59 -12.27 -1.95
C LEU A 23 26.01 -12.08 -0.55
N LEU A 24 26.69 -12.62 0.47
CA LEU A 24 26.29 -12.41 1.86
C LEU A 24 26.39 -10.94 2.25
N GLY A 25 27.48 -10.26 1.88
CA GLY A 25 27.64 -8.83 2.11
C GLY A 25 26.57 -8.00 1.42
N TYR A 26 26.25 -8.33 0.17
CA TYR A 26 25.14 -7.72 -0.58
C TYR A 26 23.81 -7.90 0.16
N ALA A 27 23.48 -9.14 0.56
CA ALA A 27 22.27 -9.41 1.33
C ALA A 27 22.26 -8.63 2.65
N VAL A 28 23.38 -8.58 3.39
CA VAL A 28 23.49 -7.82 4.65
C VAL A 28 23.15 -6.33 4.45
N VAL A 29 23.70 -5.73 3.40
CA VAL A 29 23.49 -4.31 3.09
C VAL A 29 22.03 -4.04 2.72
N PHE A 30 21.49 -4.79 1.76
CA PHE A 30 20.16 -4.50 1.22
C PHE A 30 19.02 -5.02 2.10
N GLU A 31 19.22 -6.08 2.89
CA GLU A 31 18.17 -6.58 3.77
C GLU A 31 18.16 -5.98 5.16
N TRP A 32 19.27 -5.45 5.66
CA TRP A 32 19.32 -4.89 7.01
C TRP A 32 19.83 -3.46 7.05
N LEU A 33 21.00 -3.17 6.46
CA LEU A 33 21.63 -1.86 6.63
C LEU A 33 20.83 -0.74 5.98
N ILE A 34 20.22 -0.97 4.82
CA ILE A 34 19.47 0.07 4.08
C ILE A 34 18.33 0.65 4.92
N TYR A 35 17.65 -0.16 5.72
CA TYR A 35 16.52 0.28 6.56
C TYR A 35 16.96 1.14 7.76
N LEU A 36 18.24 1.06 8.15
CA LEU A 36 18.80 1.92 9.20
C LEU A 36 19.33 3.23 8.62
N VAL A 37 20.01 3.13 7.47
CA VAL A 37 20.78 4.22 6.90
C VAL A 37 19.95 5.13 6.01
N HIS A 38 19.06 4.56 5.20
CA HIS A 38 18.26 5.32 4.23
C HIS A 38 17.39 6.40 4.88
N PRO A 39 16.66 6.13 5.98
CA PRO A 39 15.91 7.19 6.67
C PRO A 39 16.78 8.33 7.18
N LEU A 40 17.97 8.02 7.71
CA LEU A 40 18.88 9.01 8.28
C LEU A 40 19.44 9.97 7.23
N TRP A 41 19.62 9.51 5.99
CA TRP A 41 20.20 10.30 4.91
C TRP A 41 19.17 10.97 4.00
N ASN A 42 18.05 10.28 3.71
CA ASN A 42 17.13 10.72 2.66
C ASN A 42 15.79 11.26 3.19
N TRP A 43 15.39 10.94 4.42
CA TRP A 43 14.06 11.32 4.88
C TRP A 43 14.05 12.72 5.52
N PRO A 44 13.13 13.60 5.10
CA PRO A 44 13.08 14.96 5.62
C PRO A 44 12.68 14.95 7.10
N ARG A 45 13.21 15.90 7.86
CA ARG A 45 12.69 16.19 9.20
C ARG A 45 11.43 17.03 9.06
N LEU A 46 10.31 16.48 9.51
CA LEU A 46 9.08 17.25 9.59
C LEU A 46 9.16 18.24 10.77
N PRO A 47 8.44 19.39 10.69
CA PRO A 47 8.27 20.28 11.84
C PRO A 47 7.74 19.52 13.05
N ALA A 48 8.05 19.99 14.26
CA ALA A 48 7.58 19.36 15.49
C ALA A 48 6.05 19.15 15.43
N HIS A 49 5.62 17.92 15.74
CA HIS A 49 4.20 17.59 15.78
C HIS A 49 3.56 18.41 16.91
N ASN A 50 2.61 19.26 16.56
CA ASN A 50 1.85 20.05 17.52
C ASN A 50 0.37 19.73 17.38
N GLU A 51 -0.44 20.19 18.33
CA GLU A 51 -1.88 19.91 18.41
C GLU A 51 -2.69 20.46 17.21
N VAL A 52 -2.08 21.31 16.38
CA VAL A 52 -2.73 21.95 15.22
C VAL A 52 -2.31 21.30 13.90
N SER A 53 -1.24 20.49 13.89
CA SER A 53 -0.73 19.83 12.69
C SER A 53 -1.31 18.43 12.53
N VAL A 54 -1.75 18.09 11.32
CA VAL A 54 -2.15 16.72 10.96
C VAL A 54 -1.10 16.15 10.02
N ARG A 55 -0.56 14.98 10.37
CA ARG A 55 0.36 14.22 9.53
C ARG A 55 -0.38 13.08 8.84
N LEU A 56 -0.29 13.05 7.51
CA LEU A 56 -0.90 12.02 6.68
C LEU A 56 0.19 11.08 6.16
N LEU A 57 -0.03 9.78 6.28
CA LEU A 57 0.77 8.77 5.57
C LEU A 57 -0.10 8.18 4.45
N LEU A 58 0.30 8.44 3.21
CA LEU A 58 -0.34 7.89 2.02
C LEU A 58 0.34 6.56 1.68
N VAL A 59 -0.43 5.48 1.60
CA VAL A 59 0.02 4.14 1.20
C VAL A 59 -0.75 3.77 -0.05
N ALA A 60 -0.05 3.73 -1.20
CA ALA A 60 -0.63 3.34 -2.48
C ALA A 60 -0.14 1.94 -2.86
N ASP A 61 -1.03 1.16 -3.47
CA ASP A 61 -0.72 -0.11 -4.13
C ASP A 61 0.14 -1.07 -3.30
N PRO A 62 -0.24 -1.39 -2.04
CA PRO A 62 0.50 -2.38 -1.28
C PRO A 62 0.42 -3.78 -1.92
N GLN A 63 -0.64 -4.07 -2.71
CA GLN A 63 -0.80 -5.25 -3.56
C GLN A 63 -0.34 -6.54 -2.88
N LEU A 64 -0.98 -6.89 -1.75
CA LEU A 64 -0.66 -8.14 -1.05
C LEU A 64 -0.96 -9.32 -1.98
N LEU A 65 0.09 -10.05 -2.34
CA LEU A 65 0.04 -11.22 -3.23
C LEU A 65 -0.95 -12.26 -2.73
N GLY A 66 -1.81 -12.77 -3.61
CA GLY A 66 -2.77 -13.81 -3.27
C GLY A 66 -2.30 -15.24 -3.56
N ARG A 67 -3.25 -16.14 -3.78
CA ARG A 67 -3.03 -17.57 -3.95
C ARG A 67 -3.09 -18.00 -5.40
N GLU A 68 -3.94 -17.37 -6.19
CA GLU A 68 -4.17 -17.73 -7.59
C GLU A 68 -3.04 -17.22 -8.50
N ASN A 69 -2.61 -15.98 -8.30
CA ASN A 69 -1.57 -15.30 -9.09
C ASN A 69 -0.14 -15.57 -8.59
N THR A 70 0.00 -16.32 -7.49
CA THR A 70 1.33 -16.67 -6.93
C THR A 70 1.67 -18.13 -7.18
N ALA A 71 2.97 -18.45 -7.25
CA ALA A 71 3.47 -19.82 -7.42
C ALA A 71 2.76 -20.84 -6.50
N PRO A 72 2.42 -22.05 -6.98
CA PRO A 72 1.73 -23.03 -6.17
C PRO A 72 2.64 -23.65 -5.09
N GLY A 73 2.01 -24.25 -4.09
CA GLY A 73 2.70 -25.03 -3.06
C GLY A 73 3.58 -24.19 -2.11
N PRO A 74 4.62 -24.80 -1.51
CA PRO A 74 5.47 -24.15 -0.50
C PRO A 74 6.18 -22.89 -0.99
N LEU A 75 6.52 -22.83 -2.29
CA LEU A 75 7.19 -21.67 -2.86
C LEU A 75 6.31 -20.43 -2.78
N GLY A 76 5.02 -20.55 -3.09
CA GLY A 76 4.10 -19.42 -2.98
C GLY A 76 3.92 -18.91 -1.56
N TYR A 77 4.02 -19.79 -0.56
CA TYR A 77 4.02 -19.36 0.84
C TYR A 77 5.24 -18.48 1.14
N ILE A 78 6.43 -18.89 0.69
CA ILE A 78 7.67 -18.13 0.90
C ILE A 78 7.60 -16.78 0.17
N VAL A 79 7.12 -16.77 -1.07
CA VAL A 79 6.98 -15.54 -1.88
C VAL A 79 6.02 -14.55 -1.22
N ARG A 80 4.84 -15.01 -0.80
CA ARG A 80 3.87 -14.16 -0.07
C ARG A 80 4.45 -13.65 1.24
N TRP A 81 5.09 -14.52 2.01
CA TRP A 81 5.70 -14.15 3.29
C TRP A 81 6.79 -13.08 3.11
N ASP A 82 7.61 -13.21 2.07
CA ASP A 82 8.69 -12.26 1.80
C ASP A 82 8.15 -10.91 1.34
N ALA A 83 7.14 -10.90 0.46
CA ALA A 83 6.43 -9.69 0.06
C ALA A 83 5.76 -8.99 1.26
N ASP A 84 5.02 -9.73 2.08
CA ASP A 84 4.39 -9.21 3.30
C ASP A 84 5.43 -8.63 4.27
N ARG A 85 6.56 -9.31 4.45
CA ARG A 85 7.67 -8.87 5.31
C ARG A 85 8.27 -7.56 4.78
N PHE A 86 8.50 -7.46 3.47
CA PHE A 86 9.02 -6.26 2.84
C PHE A 86 8.09 -5.07 3.06
N ILE A 87 6.80 -5.23 2.77
CA ILE A 87 5.78 -4.18 2.95
C ILE A 87 5.67 -3.79 4.42
N ARG A 88 5.60 -4.76 5.34
CA ARG A 88 5.53 -4.50 6.79
C ARG A 88 6.73 -3.66 7.23
N LYS A 89 7.94 -4.07 6.84
CA LYS A 89 9.18 -3.42 7.29
C LYS A 89 9.30 -1.99 6.78
N THR A 90 8.98 -1.74 5.51
CA THR A 90 9.02 -0.39 4.93
C THR A 90 7.95 0.51 5.56
N HIS A 91 6.72 -0.01 5.72
CA HIS A 91 5.62 0.72 6.36
C HIS A 91 5.93 1.04 7.82
N GLU A 92 6.36 0.06 8.63
CA GLU A 92 6.69 0.27 10.04
C GLU A 92 7.79 1.31 10.21
N LEU A 93 8.81 1.29 9.35
CA LEU A 93 9.88 2.28 9.36
C LEU A 93 9.34 3.68 9.07
N ALA A 94 8.52 3.84 8.04
CA ALA A 94 7.90 5.12 7.70
C ALA A 94 6.96 5.61 8.81
N HIS A 95 6.12 4.72 9.33
CA HIS A 95 5.18 5.02 10.41
C HIS A 95 5.92 5.44 11.68
N TYR A 96 6.99 4.73 12.06
CA TYR A 96 7.80 5.06 13.23
C TYR A 96 8.50 6.42 13.08
N TYR A 97 9.06 6.70 11.90
CA TYR A 97 9.80 7.93 11.66
C TYR A 97 8.88 9.17 11.55
N PHE A 98 7.82 9.07 10.75
CA PHE A 98 6.94 10.21 10.47
C PHE A 98 5.81 10.38 11.49
N LYS A 99 5.46 9.33 12.25
CA LYS A 99 4.40 9.35 13.28
C LYS A 99 3.10 9.96 12.74
N PRO A 100 2.47 9.35 11.72
CA PRO A 100 1.27 9.90 11.11
C PRO A 100 0.09 9.86 12.08
N ASP A 101 -0.80 10.83 11.95
CA ASP A 101 -2.09 10.86 12.64
C ASP A 101 -3.10 9.95 11.93
N VAL A 102 -3.12 10.03 10.60
CA VAL A 102 -4.03 9.30 9.71
C VAL A 102 -3.22 8.58 8.63
N THR A 103 -3.46 7.28 8.50
CA THR A 103 -2.96 6.49 7.37
C THR A 103 -4.06 6.35 6.32
N ILE A 104 -3.74 6.66 5.08
CA ILE A 104 -4.67 6.63 3.95
C ILE A 104 -4.18 5.58 2.95
N PHE A 105 -4.99 4.58 2.69
CA PHE A 105 -4.73 3.57 1.67
C PHE A 105 -5.45 3.93 0.37
N LEU A 106 -4.69 4.08 -0.71
CA LEU A 106 -5.13 4.59 -2.01
C LEU A 106 -5.51 3.48 -3.00
N GLY A 107 -6.03 2.36 -2.52
CA GLY A 107 -6.46 1.24 -3.36
C GLY A 107 -5.40 0.19 -3.57
N ASP A 108 -5.80 -0.84 -4.29
CA ASP A 108 -5.02 -2.04 -4.60
C ASP A 108 -4.39 -2.65 -3.36
N ILE A 109 -5.27 -2.91 -2.37
CA ILE A 109 -4.88 -3.55 -1.13
C ILE A 109 -4.37 -4.97 -1.40
N PHE A 110 -5.06 -5.67 -2.31
CA PHE A 110 -4.75 -7.02 -2.73
C PHE A 110 -4.42 -7.07 -4.22
N ASP A 111 -3.53 -7.98 -4.60
CA ASP A 111 -3.15 -8.26 -5.99
C ASP A 111 -4.25 -8.99 -6.79
N GLU A 112 -5.20 -9.63 -6.09
CA GLU A 112 -6.23 -10.48 -6.72
C GLU A 112 -7.56 -10.49 -5.94
N GLY A 113 -7.86 -9.40 -5.24
CA GLY A 113 -9.05 -9.29 -4.39
C GLY A 113 -10.37 -9.45 -5.15
N GLU A 114 -10.39 -9.11 -6.44
CA GLU A 114 -11.54 -9.20 -7.33
C GLU A 114 -11.82 -10.64 -7.79
N ILE A 115 -10.81 -11.51 -7.88
CA ILE A 115 -10.99 -12.93 -8.24
C ILE A 115 -11.05 -13.87 -7.03
N ALA A 116 -10.57 -13.44 -5.86
CA ALA A 116 -10.59 -14.25 -4.65
C ALA A 116 -11.99 -14.74 -4.26
N ASN A 117 -12.09 -15.99 -3.78
CA ASN A 117 -13.27 -16.46 -3.05
C ASN A 117 -13.30 -15.87 -1.63
N ASP A 118 -14.42 -16.00 -0.91
CA ASP A 118 -14.59 -15.35 0.39
C ASP A 118 -13.61 -15.84 1.47
N ARG A 119 -13.21 -17.11 1.41
CA ARG A 119 -12.25 -17.68 2.36
C ARG A 119 -10.86 -17.10 2.15
N ASP A 120 -10.42 -17.01 0.89
CA ASP A 120 -9.11 -16.47 0.56
C ASP A 120 -9.07 -14.96 0.76
N PHE A 121 -10.13 -14.25 0.39
CA PHE A 121 -10.28 -12.82 0.68
C PHE A 121 -10.16 -12.54 2.18
N TRP A 122 -10.83 -13.33 3.03
CA TRP A 122 -10.67 -13.22 4.48
C TRP A 122 -9.23 -13.45 4.95
N SER A 123 -8.55 -14.47 4.40
CA SER A 123 -7.13 -14.69 4.70
C SER A 123 -6.26 -13.50 4.28
N TYR A 124 -6.61 -12.79 3.21
CA TYR A 124 -5.86 -11.61 2.75
C TYR A 124 -6.11 -10.43 3.67
N VAL A 125 -7.35 -10.22 4.12
CA VAL A 125 -7.69 -9.21 5.14
C VAL A 125 -6.89 -9.44 6.43
N GLN A 126 -6.81 -10.69 6.91
CA GLN A 126 -6.01 -11.00 8.11
C GLN A 126 -4.53 -10.68 7.92
N ARG A 127 -3.96 -10.97 6.74
CA ARG A 127 -2.58 -10.61 6.40
C ARG A 127 -2.40 -9.10 6.34
N PHE A 128 -3.33 -8.37 5.71
CA PHE A 128 -3.31 -6.91 5.66
C PHE A 128 -3.27 -6.29 7.06
N LEU A 129 -4.16 -6.71 7.96
CA LEU A 129 -4.17 -6.23 9.35
C LEU A 129 -2.86 -6.55 10.09
N SER A 130 -2.23 -7.68 9.77
CA SER A 130 -0.94 -8.08 10.35
C SER A 130 0.26 -7.32 9.76
N VAL A 131 0.24 -7.03 8.46
CA VAL A 131 1.28 -6.25 7.75
C VAL A 131 1.26 -4.80 8.23
N PHE A 132 0.07 -4.22 8.40
CA PHE A 132 -0.13 -2.84 8.81
C PHE A 132 -0.50 -2.72 10.30
N SER A 133 0.08 -3.56 11.15
CA SER A 133 -0.28 -3.65 12.58
C SER A 133 -0.05 -2.37 13.40
N SER A 134 0.81 -1.47 12.91
CA SER A 134 1.04 -0.15 13.52
C SER A 134 -0.06 0.87 13.21
N VAL A 135 -0.96 0.58 12.26
CA VAL A 135 -2.04 1.49 11.85
C VAL A 135 -3.20 1.43 12.83
N ARG A 136 -3.70 2.62 13.22
CA ARG A 136 -4.97 2.78 13.93
C ARG A 136 -6.12 2.72 12.92
N PHE A 137 -6.59 1.52 12.57
CA PHE A 137 -7.60 1.34 11.50
C PHE A 137 -8.92 2.09 11.69
N HIS A 138 -9.32 2.39 12.94
CA HIS A 138 -10.51 3.21 13.19
C HIS A 138 -10.36 4.67 12.72
N GLN A 139 -9.12 5.15 12.59
CA GLN A 139 -8.73 6.47 12.07
C GLN A 139 -8.22 6.43 10.62
N SER A 140 -8.01 5.24 10.04
CA SER A 140 -7.51 5.13 8.66
C SER A 140 -8.61 5.36 7.63
N VAL A 141 -8.22 5.86 6.46
CA VAL A 141 -9.09 5.97 5.29
C VAL A 141 -8.63 4.95 4.25
N ILE A 142 -9.53 4.11 3.76
CA ILE A 142 -9.22 3.10 2.75
C ILE A 142 -10.19 3.30 1.59
N VAL A 143 -9.64 3.46 0.38
CA VAL A 143 -10.39 3.39 -0.88
C VAL A 143 -10.00 2.11 -1.62
N PRO A 144 -10.93 1.45 -2.34
CA PRO A 144 -10.58 0.29 -3.15
C PRO A 144 -9.93 0.69 -4.48
N GLY A 145 -9.01 -0.15 -4.97
CA GLY A 145 -8.52 -0.13 -6.34
C GLY A 145 -9.20 -1.19 -7.21
N ASP A 146 -8.74 -1.34 -8.45
CA ASP A 146 -9.35 -2.26 -9.40
C ASP A 146 -8.97 -3.73 -9.16
N ASN A 147 -7.81 -4.02 -8.57
CA ASN A 147 -7.50 -5.37 -8.08
C ASN A 147 -8.29 -5.73 -6.81
N ASP A 148 -8.97 -4.77 -6.17
CA ASP A 148 -9.83 -5.07 -5.03
C ASP A 148 -11.26 -5.43 -5.44
N ILE A 149 -11.84 -4.66 -6.39
CA ILE A 149 -13.27 -4.72 -6.74
C ILE A 149 -13.57 -4.99 -8.22
N GLY A 150 -12.55 -5.01 -9.08
CA GLY A 150 -12.65 -4.95 -10.54
C GLY A 150 -12.60 -3.51 -11.06
N GLY A 151 -12.29 -3.32 -12.33
CA GLY A 151 -12.23 -2.00 -12.95
C GLY A 151 -11.42 -1.96 -14.26
N GLU A 152 -10.35 -2.75 -14.35
CA GLU A 152 -9.52 -2.84 -15.56
C GLU A 152 -10.04 -3.89 -16.54
N VAL A 153 -10.03 -5.17 -16.15
CA VAL A 153 -10.45 -6.29 -17.03
C VAL A 153 -11.92 -6.64 -16.86
N THR A 154 -12.39 -6.68 -15.61
CA THR A 154 -13.79 -6.99 -15.28
C THR A 154 -14.45 -5.79 -14.63
N ALA A 155 -15.68 -5.48 -15.04
CA ALA A 155 -16.42 -4.38 -14.43
C ALA A 155 -16.54 -4.57 -12.90
N PRO A 156 -16.53 -3.48 -12.11
CA PRO A 156 -16.75 -3.58 -10.67
C PRO A 156 -18.11 -4.22 -10.39
N LEU A 157 -18.10 -5.35 -9.70
CA LEU A 157 -19.33 -6.08 -9.38
C LEU A 157 -19.84 -5.71 -7.99
N GLU A 158 -21.16 -5.55 -7.85
CA GLU A 158 -21.78 -5.16 -6.58
C GLU A 158 -21.42 -6.13 -5.43
N LYS A 159 -21.31 -7.43 -5.72
CA LYS A 159 -20.86 -8.44 -4.74
C LYS A 159 -19.44 -8.16 -4.21
N ARG A 160 -18.52 -7.73 -5.06
CA ARG A 160 -17.11 -7.45 -4.69
C ARG A 160 -17.02 -6.16 -3.89
N ILE A 161 -17.75 -5.13 -4.33
CA ILE A 161 -17.88 -3.86 -3.61
C ILE A 161 -18.44 -4.09 -2.20
N ARG A 162 -19.55 -4.85 -2.08
CA ARG A 162 -20.14 -5.19 -0.78
C ARG A 162 -19.16 -5.95 0.12
N ARG A 163 -18.44 -6.93 -0.43
CA ARG A 163 -17.43 -7.71 0.30
C ARG A 163 -16.28 -6.83 0.79
N PHE A 164 -15.71 -5.98 -0.06
CA PHE A 164 -14.66 -5.05 0.35
C PHE A 164 -15.15 -4.13 1.48
N ASN A 165 -16.32 -3.54 1.29
CA ASN A 165 -16.93 -2.61 2.24
C ASN A 165 -17.31 -3.25 3.59
N SER A 166 -17.58 -4.56 3.63
CA SER A 166 -17.85 -5.25 4.90
C SER A 166 -16.62 -5.32 5.81
N TYR A 167 -15.41 -5.20 5.26
CA TYR A 167 -14.16 -5.19 6.02
C TYR A 167 -13.56 -3.79 6.20
N PHE A 168 -13.70 -2.89 5.21
CA PHE A 168 -13.00 -1.60 5.18
C PHE A 168 -13.87 -0.35 5.32
N ARG A 169 -15.15 -0.52 5.71
CA ARG A 169 -16.18 0.53 5.86
C ARG A 169 -16.58 1.19 4.53
N ASN A 170 -17.86 1.53 4.41
CA ASN A 170 -18.44 2.18 3.23
C ASN A 170 -18.72 3.68 3.43
N ASP A 171 -18.06 4.32 4.39
CA ASP A 171 -18.22 5.75 4.64
C ASP A 171 -17.68 6.56 3.46
N SER A 172 -18.51 7.43 2.87
CA SER A 172 -18.11 8.29 1.77
C SER A 172 -17.21 9.45 2.21
N ILE A 173 -17.31 9.84 3.49
CA ILE A 173 -16.53 10.92 4.08
C ILE A 173 -16.06 10.50 5.48
N THR A 174 -14.80 10.75 5.78
CA THR A 174 -14.21 10.56 7.11
C THR A 174 -13.58 11.89 7.54
N THR A 175 -13.83 12.35 8.77
CA THR A 175 -13.29 13.63 9.26
C THR A 175 -12.28 13.42 10.38
N TYR A 176 -11.14 14.09 10.31
CA TYR A 176 -10.11 14.11 11.37
C TYR A 176 -9.38 15.44 11.38
N GLY A 177 -9.17 16.03 12.55
CA GLY A 177 -8.32 17.22 12.72
C GLY A 177 -8.70 18.42 11.84
N GLY A 178 -10.00 18.64 11.59
CA GLY A 178 -10.48 19.71 10.70
C GLY A 178 -10.27 19.43 9.20
N ILE A 179 -10.00 18.18 8.83
CA ILE A 179 -9.90 17.70 7.44
C ILE A 179 -11.04 16.72 7.16
N ASP A 180 -11.77 16.94 6.08
CA ASP A 180 -12.75 16.02 5.51
C ASP A 180 -12.11 15.24 4.35
N PHE A 181 -11.90 13.94 4.56
CA PHE A 181 -11.45 13.01 3.53
C PHE A 181 -12.64 12.49 2.75
N ILE A 182 -12.74 12.89 1.49
CA ILE A 182 -13.85 12.54 0.60
C ILE A 182 -13.40 11.37 -0.28
N LYS A 183 -14.00 10.20 -0.07
CA LYS A 183 -13.71 9.01 -0.87
C LYS A 183 -14.47 9.09 -2.19
N VAL A 184 -13.73 9.13 -3.30
CA VAL A 184 -14.26 9.14 -4.66
C VAL A 184 -13.78 7.87 -5.34
N ASN A 185 -14.71 7.09 -5.88
CA ASN A 185 -14.40 5.84 -6.56
C ASN A 185 -14.70 6.00 -8.05
N TYR A 186 -13.64 6.27 -8.83
CA TYR A 186 -13.71 6.38 -10.29
C TYR A 186 -14.23 5.10 -10.96
N LEU A 187 -13.85 3.93 -10.43
CA LEU A 187 -14.19 2.63 -11.01
C LEU A 187 -15.70 2.41 -11.05
N THR A 188 -16.39 2.78 -9.96
CA THR A 188 -17.86 2.70 -9.86
C THR A 188 -18.58 3.93 -10.41
N LYS A 189 -17.85 5.03 -10.70
CA LYS A 189 -18.39 6.34 -11.08
C LYS A 189 -19.50 6.83 -10.15
N SER A 190 -19.43 6.45 -8.87
CA SER A 190 -20.47 6.78 -7.89
C SER A 190 -20.41 8.25 -7.48
N TYR A 191 -21.58 8.86 -7.29
CA TYR A 191 -21.72 10.21 -6.76
C TYR A 191 -22.24 10.25 -5.31
N ALA A 192 -22.19 9.13 -4.59
CA ALA A 192 -22.71 9.01 -3.21
C ALA A 192 -22.15 10.05 -2.23
N TYR A 193 -20.92 10.54 -2.45
CA TYR A 193 -20.32 11.59 -1.64
C TYR A 193 -21.03 12.95 -1.77
N ARG A 194 -21.72 13.23 -2.89
CA ARG A 194 -22.28 14.56 -3.19
C ARG A 194 -23.36 15.01 -2.20
N SER A 195 -24.17 14.08 -1.68
CA SER A 195 -25.20 14.40 -0.68
C SER A 195 -24.59 14.85 0.64
N HIS A 196 -23.50 14.20 1.05
CA HIS A 196 -22.80 14.48 2.30
C HIS A 196 -21.96 15.76 2.23
N VAL A 197 -21.31 16.04 1.08
CA VAL A 197 -20.49 17.25 0.89
C VAL A 197 -21.27 18.55 1.10
N ARG A 198 -22.55 18.59 0.73
CA ARG A 198 -23.40 19.79 0.89
C ARG A 198 -23.61 20.21 2.33
N GLN A 199 -23.42 19.30 3.27
CA GLN A 199 -23.63 19.50 4.70
C GLN A 199 -22.31 19.80 5.45
N LEU A 200 -21.17 19.71 4.77
CA LEU A 200 -19.86 19.93 5.38
C LEU A 200 -19.60 21.42 5.63
N GLY A 201 -19.00 21.70 6.80
CA GLY A 201 -18.55 23.03 7.20
C GLY A 201 -17.30 23.52 6.45
N ARG A 202 -16.48 24.30 7.15
CA ARG A 202 -15.28 24.99 6.62
C ARG A 202 -13.97 24.19 6.75
N ASN A 203 -14.05 22.88 6.98
CA ASN A 203 -12.90 22.00 7.06
C ASN A 203 -12.12 21.97 5.73
N LEU A 204 -10.82 21.68 5.80
CA LEU A 204 -10.03 21.38 4.61
C LEU A 204 -10.60 20.11 3.97
N ARG A 205 -10.78 20.11 2.65
CA ARG A 205 -11.31 18.95 1.93
C ARG A 205 -10.19 18.30 1.13
N VAL A 206 -10.02 17.00 1.31
CA VAL A 206 -9.06 16.19 0.55
C VAL A 206 -9.86 15.12 -0.19
N VAL A 207 -9.78 15.14 -1.52
CA VAL A 207 -10.44 14.14 -2.36
C VAL A 207 -9.46 13.00 -2.62
N LEU A 208 -9.91 11.77 -2.33
CA LEU A 208 -9.11 10.55 -2.44
C LEU A 208 -9.73 9.63 -3.48
N SER A 209 -8.91 9.17 -4.42
CA SER A 209 -9.31 8.19 -5.43
C SER A 209 -8.10 7.33 -5.81
N HIS A 210 -8.35 6.04 -6.04
CA HIS A 210 -7.32 5.15 -6.58
C HIS A 210 -6.90 5.58 -8.00
N MET A 211 -7.89 5.82 -8.87
CA MET A 211 -7.62 6.34 -10.21
C MET A 211 -7.46 7.86 -10.17
N ALA A 212 -6.46 8.37 -10.89
CA ALA A 212 -6.25 9.80 -11.06
C ALA A 212 -7.51 10.48 -11.64
N LEU A 213 -7.97 11.55 -10.99
CA LEU A 213 -9.20 12.27 -11.36
C LEU A 213 -8.98 13.42 -12.35
N SER A 214 -7.88 13.39 -13.12
CA SER A 214 -7.58 14.45 -14.09
C SER A 214 -8.62 14.53 -15.22
N SER A 215 -8.83 15.74 -15.75
CA SER A 215 -9.74 16.00 -16.88
C SER A 215 -9.42 15.18 -18.12
N THR A 216 -8.18 14.69 -18.24
CA THR A 216 -7.74 13.82 -19.34
C THR A 216 -8.34 12.42 -19.28
N TYR A 217 -8.77 11.95 -18.10
CA TYR A 217 -9.31 10.60 -17.89
C TYR A 217 -10.84 10.52 -18.06
N GLY A 218 -11.51 11.59 -18.48
CA GLY A 218 -12.91 11.57 -18.88
C GLY A 218 -13.84 12.48 -18.07
N LEU A 219 -15.12 12.46 -18.43
CA LEU A 219 -16.14 13.39 -17.91
C LEU A 219 -16.29 13.32 -16.38
N TYR A 220 -16.21 12.12 -15.81
CA TYR A 220 -16.33 11.93 -14.36
C TYR A 220 -15.19 12.62 -13.59
N GLY A 221 -13.94 12.42 -14.01
CA GLY A 221 -12.77 13.10 -13.40
C GLY A 221 -12.85 14.62 -13.55
N LYS A 222 -13.26 15.09 -14.73
CA LYS A 222 -13.52 16.52 -14.98
C LYS A 222 -14.58 17.10 -14.03
N GLU A 223 -15.71 16.40 -13.83
CA GLU A 223 -16.78 16.85 -12.93
C GLU A 223 -16.35 16.91 -11.46
N VAL A 224 -15.53 15.96 -11.01
CA VAL A 224 -15.00 15.98 -9.63
C VAL A 224 -14.03 17.15 -9.46
N SER A 225 -13.07 17.29 -10.38
CA SER A 225 -12.04 18.34 -10.34
C SER A 225 -12.64 19.75 -10.40
N LEU A 226 -13.69 19.97 -11.20
CA LEU A 226 -14.38 21.27 -11.27
C LEU A 226 -15.09 21.66 -9.97
N LYS A 227 -15.59 20.68 -9.21
CA LYS A 227 -16.31 20.92 -7.95
C LYS A 227 -15.39 20.99 -6.73
N HIS A 228 -14.19 20.43 -6.84
CA HIS A 228 -13.21 20.35 -5.77
C HIS A 228 -11.84 20.83 -6.28
N PRO A 229 -11.65 22.15 -6.48
CA PRO A 229 -10.43 22.69 -7.09
C PRO A 229 -9.18 22.62 -6.19
N PHE A 230 -9.30 22.13 -4.96
CA PHE A 230 -8.19 22.05 -4.01
C PHE A 230 -7.84 20.58 -3.73
N ALA A 231 -6.56 20.24 -3.93
CA ALA A 231 -5.87 18.98 -3.61
C ALA A 231 -6.68 17.68 -3.89
N CYS A 232 -6.70 17.27 -5.16
CA CYS A 232 -6.90 15.85 -5.49
C CYS A 232 -5.56 15.14 -5.27
N ILE A 233 -5.56 14.12 -4.41
CA ILE A 233 -4.42 13.21 -4.20
C ILE A 233 -4.81 11.86 -4.77
#